data_AF-A0A9D1EWX0-F1
#
_entry.id   AF-A0A9D1EWX0-F1
#
_cell.length_a   1.000
_cell.length_b   1.000
_cell.length_c   1.000
_cell.angle_alpha   90.00
_cell.angle_beta   90.00
_cell.angle_gamma   90.00
#
_symmetry.space_group_name_H-M   'P 1'
#
loop_
_entity.id
_entity.type
_entity.pdbx_description
1 polymer ?
#
loop_
_entity_poly.entity_id
_entity_poly.type
_entity_poly.pdbx_seq_one_letter_code
_entity_poly.pdbx_strand_id
1 'polypeptide(L)' 'MKKYKITIEEMISQTFDVEADSLEKALEIAEHNYKTGKFVLAPGDLVCKQICGEDADGHCTEWYEF' A
#
# COMPACT_ATOMS: atom_id res chain seq x y z
N MET A 1 -2.95 -19.93 27.28
CA MET A 1 -2.53 -19.33 25.99
C MET A 1 -2.66 -17.82 26.12
N LYS A 2 -1.70 -17.05 25.61
CA LYS A 2 -1.78 -15.58 25.55
C LYS A 2 -2.34 -15.16 24.19
N LYS A 3 -3.04 -14.03 24.12
CA LYS A 3 -3.51 -13.41 22.88
C LYS A 3 -2.55 -12.27 22.51
N TYR A 4 -2.31 -12.12 21.22
CA TYR A 4 -1.50 -11.04 20.64
C TYR A 4 -2.28 -10.45 19.48
N LYS A 5 -2.13 -9.15 19.23
CA LYS A 5 -2.59 -8.54 17.98
C LYS A 5 -1.39 -8.45 17.05
N ILE A 6 -1.56 -8.88 15.81
CA ILE A 6 -0.54 -8.82 14.78
C ILE A 6 -1.08 -7.94 13.67
N THR A 7 -0.29 -6.96 13.25
CA THR A 7 -0.62 -6.09 12.12
C THR A 7 0.39 -6.34 11.02
N ILE A 8 -0.11 -6.59 9.81
CA ILE A 8 0.69 -6.70 8.59
C ILE A 8 0.30 -5.53 7.70
N GLU A 9 1.29 -4.80 7.23
CA GLU A 9 1.12 -3.71 6.27
C GLU A 9 1.85 -4.06 4.98
N GLU A 10 1.20 -3.78 3.85
CA GLU A 10 1.73 -3.99 2.51
C GLU A 10 1.70 -2.67 1.73
N MET A 11 2.82 -2.34 1.09
CA MET A 11 2.91 -1.25 0.12
C MET A 11 2.85 -1.83 -1.29
N ILE A 12 1.87 -1.38 -2.08
CA ILE A 12 1.64 -1.86 -3.46
C ILE A 12 1.94 -0.72 -4.44
N SER A 13 2.63 -1.01 -5.56
CA SER A 13 2.93 -0.03 -6.60
C SER A 13 2.83 -0.64 -7.99
N GLN A 14 1.98 -0.09 -8.84
CA GLN A 14 1.78 -0.54 -10.21
C GLN A 14 2.04 0.60 -11.20
N THR A 15 2.66 0.27 -12.34
CA THR A 15 2.89 1.24 -13.43
C THR A 15 1.72 1.19 -14.42
N PHE A 16 1.24 2.37 -14.82
CA PHE A 16 0.21 2.53 -15.84
C PHE A 16 0.71 3.45 -16.94
N ASP A 17 0.45 3.08 -18.19
CA ASP A 17 0.67 3.95 -19.33
C ASP A 17 -0.47 4.98 -19.42
N VAL A 18 -0.10 6.26 -19.52
CA VAL A 18 -1.04 7.38 -19.67
C VAL A 18 -0.60 8.24 -20.84
N GLU A 19 -1.48 8.39 -21.81
CA GLU A 19 -1.28 9.32 -22.93
C GLU A 19 -1.78 10.72 -22.55
N ALA A 20 -0.93 11.73 -22.69
CA ALA A 20 -1.27 13.12 -22.46
C ALA A 20 -0.28 14.07 -23.16
N ASP A 21 -0.68 15.33 -23.34
CA ASP A 21 0.16 16.36 -23.98
C ASP A 21 1.27 16.91 -23.06
N SER A 22 1.20 16.64 -21.75
CA SER A 22 2.23 16.99 -20.76
C SER A 22 2.22 16.03 -19.58
N LEU A 23 3.31 16.06 -18.79
CA LEU A 23 3.42 15.24 -17.59
C LEU A 23 2.39 15.64 -16.52
N GLU A 24 2.14 16.92 -16.34
CA GLU A 24 1.14 17.44 -15.40
C GLU A 24 -0.25 16.91 -15.77
N LYS A 25 -0.59 16.92 -17.06
CA LYS A 25 -1.86 16.37 -17.54
C LYS A 25 -1.95 14.86 -17.34
N ALA A 26 -0.84 14.14 -17.57
CA ALA A 26 -0.78 12.70 -17.30
C ALA A 26 -1.03 12.38 -15.81
N LEU A 27 -0.47 13.18 -14.90
CA LEU A 27 -0.68 13.04 -13.45
C LEU A 27 -2.14 13.31 -13.06
N GLU A 28 -2.75 14.38 -13.55
CA GLU A 28 -4.18 14.67 -13.33
C GLU A 28 -5.08 13.52 -13.80
N ILE A 29 -4.78 12.96 -14.99
CA ILE A 29 -5.53 11.82 -15.54
C ILE A 29 -5.34 10.57 -14.68
N ALA A 30 -4.10 10.27 -14.27
CA ALA A 30 -3.80 9.11 -13.42
C ALA A 30 -4.51 9.20 -12.07
N GLU A 31 -4.45 10.36 -11.41
CA GLU A 31 -5.12 10.61 -10.13
C GLU A 31 -6.64 10.47 -10.26
N HIS A 32 -7.23 11.06 -11.31
CA HIS A 32 -8.66 10.93 -11.58
C HIS A 32 -9.07 9.47 -11.83
N ASN A 33 -8.31 8.73 -12.64
CA ASN A 33 -8.57 7.32 -12.94
C ASN A 33 -8.46 6.45 -11.69
N TYR A 34 -7.52 6.74 -10.79
CA TYR A 34 -7.41 6.03 -9.51
C TYR A 34 -8.60 6.33 -8.60
N LYS A 35 -8.95 7.61 -8.41
CA LYS A 35 -10.08 8.04 -7.58
C LYS A 35 -11.42 7.51 -8.07
N THR A 36 -11.56 7.28 -9.37
CA THR A 36 -12.77 6.74 -9.99
C THR A 36 -12.77 5.21 -10.13
N GLY A 37 -11.70 4.54 -9.68
CA GLY A 37 -11.59 3.07 -9.73
C GLY A 37 -11.28 2.50 -11.11
N LYS A 38 -10.93 3.34 -12.10
CA LYS A 38 -10.44 2.89 -13.41
C LYS A 38 -9.01 2.35 -13.32
N PHE A 39 -8.17 2.97 -12.50
CA PHE A 39 -6.89 2.40 -12.10
C PHE A 39 -7.06 1.69 -10.76
N VAL A 40 -6.70 0.41 -10.73
CA VAL A 40 -6.76 -0.43 -9.54
C VAL A 40 -5.40 -1.10 -9.41
N LEU A 41 -4.75 -0.90 -8.26
CA LEU A 41 -3.49 -1.56 -7.96
C LEU A 41 -3.73 -3.06 -7.76
N ALA A 42 -3.05 -3.89 -8.55
CA ALA A 42 -3.15 -5.34 -8.41
C ALA A 42 -2.44 -5.79 -7.12
N PRO A 43 -3.03 -6.74 -6.35
CA PRO A 43 -2.39 -7.30 -5.15
C PRO A 43 -1.01 -7.95 -5.37
N GLY A 44 -0.63 -8.21 -6.62
CA GLY A 44 0.66 -8.81 -6.98
C GLY A 44 1.83 -7.84 -7.06
N ASP A 45 1.57 -6.53 -7.03
CA ASP A 45 2.61 -5.51 -7.19
C ASP A 45 3.16 -5.02 -5.83
N LEU A 46 3.45 -5.98 -4.94
CA LEU A 46 3.97 -5.73 -3.60
C LEU A 46 5.41 -5.22 -3.65
N VAL A 47 5.65 -4.05 -3.07
CA VAL A 47 6.97 -3.42 -2.98
C VAL A 47 7.63 -3.71 -1.63
N CYS A 48 6.85 -3.63 -0.56
CA CYS A 48 7.31 -3.81 0.81
C CYS A 48 6.19 -4.44 1.63
N LYS A 49 6.55 -5.33 2.55
CA LYS A 49 5.67 -5.83 3.60
C LYS A 49 6.39 -5.72 4.93
N GLN A 50 5.67 -5.25 5.94
CA GLN A 50 6.19 -5.11 7.28
C GLN A 50 5.18 -5.64 8.29
N ILE A 51 5.69 -6.05 9.45
CA ILE A 51 4.88 -6.65 10.51
C ILE A 51 5.24 -6.04 11.86
N CYS A 52 4.22 -5.87 12.71
CA CYS A 52 4.40 -5.55 14.13
C CYS A 52 3.41 -6.36 14.99
N GLY A 53 3.71 -6.46 16.29
CA GLY A 53 2.88 -7.15 17.26
C GLY A 53 2.62 -6.32 18.51
N GLU A 54 1.43 -6.48 19.09
CA GLU A 54 1.02 -5.91 20.37
C GLU A 54 0.67 -7.05 21.35
N ASP A 55 1.20 -6.99 22.57
CA ASP A 55 0.83 -7.92 23.64
C ASP A 55 -0.45 -7.49 24.39
N ALA A 56 -0.83 -8.26 25.41
CA ALA A 56 -2.05 -8.00 26.17
C ALA A 56 -1.95 -6.75 27.07
N ASP A 57 -0.73 -6.29 27.36
CA ASP A 57 -0.45 -5.12 28.18
C ASP A 57 -0.27 -3.85 27.31
N GLY A 58 -0.38 -3.99 25.99
CA GLY A 58 -0.27 -2.91 25.02
C GLY A 58 1.17 -2.59 24.61
N HIS A 59 2.16 -3.44 24.94
CA HIS A 59 3.51 -3.25 24.44
C HIS A 59 3.59 -3.65 22.96
N CYS A 60 4.13 -2.75 22.14
CA CYS A 60 4.32 -2.95 20.72
C CYS A 60 5.77 -3.31 20.39
N THR A 61 5.98 -4.20 19.42
CA THR A 61 7.27 -4.33 18.75
C THR A 61 7.44 -3.19 17.75
N GLU A 62 8.70 -2.86 17.43
CA GLU A 62 8.99 -2.08 16.23
C GLU A 62 8.51 -2.83 14.98
N TRP A 63 8.20 -2.08 13.93
CA TRP A 63 7.94 -2.64 12.61
C TRP A 63 9.23 -3.22 12.02
N TYR A 64 9.13 -4.40 11.40
CA TYR A 64 10.24 -4.96 10.64
C TYR A 64 9.76 -5.60 9.33
N GLU A 65 10.62 -5.57 8.31
CA GLU A 65 10.40 -6.21 7.01
C GLU A 65 10.64 -7.73 7.11
N PHE A 66 9.91 -8.50 6.29
CA PHE A 66 10.00 -9.97 6.23
C PHE A 66 9.78 -10.50 4.80
#